data_AF-A0A961WEX5-F1
#
_entry.id   AF-A0A961WEX5-F1
#
_cell.length_a   1.000
_cell.length_b   1.000
_cell.length_c   1.000
_cell.angle_alpha   90.00
_cell.angle_beta   90.00
_cell.angle_gamma   90.00
#
_symmetry.space_group_name_H-M   'P 1'
#
loop_
_entity.id
_entity.type
_entity.pdbx_description
1 polymer ?
#
loop_
_entity_poly.entity_id
_entity_poly.type
_entity_poly.pdbx_seq_one_letter_code
_entity_poly.pdbx_strand_id
1 'polypeptide(L)'
;ARCPERRRISRWREDGVQMTNTGDSRPLSAKQRRLLAAMAEHRTLREAAAAAGVGETAAYQWQRLPAFKQALHDLEHQTVNEAARQLLSLTGKATAALEEVLDDPIAKAGDSIRAARTILELTLRVREIVTLEDRIAELERRIGIGESA
;
A
#
# COMPACT_ATOMS: atom_id res chain seq x y z
N ALA A 1 -57.10 10.75 22.43
CA ALA A 1 -57.35 10.86 20.99
C ALA A 1 -56.41 11.89 20.37
N ARG A 2 -55.76 11.51 19.26
CA ARG A 2 -55.20 12.32 18.14
C ARG A 2 -54.14 13.41 18.38
N CYS A 3 -52.98 13.14 17.76
CA CYS A 3 -52.01 14.10 17.18
C CYS A 3 -52.63 15.05 16.14
N PRO A 4 -51.90 16.15 15.84
CA PRO A 4 -51.56 16.51 14.46
C PRO A 4 -50.04 16.73 14.34
N GLU A 5 -49.30 15.92 13.58
CA GLU A 5 -49.10 16.02 12.13
C GLU A 5 -48.26 17.23 11.68
N ARG A 6 -46.97 16.97 11.41
CA ARG A 6 -46.28 17.52 10.23
C ARG A 6 -45.43 16.43 9.57
N ARG A 7 -45.84 16.06 8.35
CA ARG A 7 -45.12 15.20 7.42
C ARG A 7 -44.01 16.00 6.72
N ARG A 8 -42.84 15.37 6.54
CA ARG A 8 -42.23 15.08 5.21
C ARG A 8 -40.85 14.44 5.40
N ILE A 9 -40.83 13.16 5.78
CA ILE A 9 -39.74 12.26 5.42
C ILE A 9 -40.20 11.58 4.14
N SER A 10 -39.92 12.22 3.01
CA SER A 10 -40.20 11.63 1.71
C SER A 10 -38.97 10.90 1.20
N ARG A 11 -39.14 9.58 1.05
CA ARG A 11 -38.57 8.77 -0.05
C ARG A 11 -37.20 8.14 0.22
N TRP A 12 -37.14 7.25 1.21
CA TRP A 12 -36.36 6.03 1.06
C TRP A 12 -37.18 5.10 0.16
N ARG A 13 -36.89 5.12 -1.15
CA ARG A 13 -37.38 4.08 -2.05
C ARG A 13 -36.56 2.83 -1.77
N GLU A 14 -37.27 1.81 -1.31
CA GLU A 14 -37.12 0.40 -1.63
C GLU A 14 -36.07 0.14 -2.71
N ASP A 15 -34.92 -0.36 -2.30
CA ASP A 15 -34.19 -1.39 -3.01
C ASP A 15 -33.54 -2.24 -1.92
N GLY A 16 -34.18 -3.38 -1.64
CA GLY A 16 -33.70 -4.35 -0.67
C GLY A 16 -32.33 -4.85 -1.10
N VAL A 17 -31.29 -4.47 -0.34
CA VAL A 17 -30.00 -5.16 -0.38
C VAL A 17 -30.21 -6.51 0.30
N GLN A 18 -30.67 -7.47 -0.49
CA GLN A 18 -30.58 -8.89 -0.15
C GLN A 18 -29.11 -9.22 0.07
N MET A 19 -28.78 -9.63 1.29
CA MET A 19 -27.52 -10.29 1.61
C MET A 19 -27.48 -11.62 0.86
N THR A 20 -26.86 -11.62 -0.31
CA THR A 20 -26.36 -12.84 -0.94
C THR A 20 -24.84 -12.76 -0.99
N ASN A 21 -24.21 -13.65 -0.20
CA ASN A 21 -22.79 -13.89 -0.18
C ASN A 21 -22.40 -14.54 -1.51
N THR A 22 -22.00 -13.75 -2.49
CA THR A 22 -21.37 -14.20 -3.75
C THR A 22 -20.41 -13.10 -4.16
N GLY A 23 -19.21 -13.46 -4.60
CA GLY A 23 -18.12 -12.52 -4.92
C GLY A 23 -18.56 -11.46 -5.91
N ASP A 24 -19.04 -10.33 -5.40
CA ASP A 24 -19.62 -9.27 -6.21
C ASP A 24 -18.47 -8.48 -6.84
N SER A 25 -18.03 -8.93 -8.02
CA SER A 25 -17.09 -8.24 -8.92
C SER A 25 -17.72 -6.97 -9.52
N ARG A 26 -18.50 -6.22 -8.73
CA ARG A 26 -19.05 -4.95 -9.17
C ARG A 26 -18.00 -3.86 -9.05
N PRO A 27 -17.82 -3.03 -10.10
CA PRO A 27 -16.89 -1.92 -10.04
C PRO A 27 -17.28 -0.94 -8.94
N LEU A 28 -16.28 -0.42 -8.23
CA LEU A 28 -16.48 0.55 -7.15
C LEU A 28 -17.29 1.76 -7.63
N SER A 29 -18.18 2.26 -6.77
CA SER A 29 -18.86 3.53 -7.02
C SER A 29 -17.89 4.71 -6.89
N ALA A 30 -18.25 5.86 -7.47
CA ALA A 30 -17.45 7.09 -7.33
C ALA A 30 -17.30 7.56 -5.87
N LYS A 31 -18.29 7.29 -5.01
CA LYS A 31 -18.20 7.59 -3.57
C LYS A 31 -17.22 6.66 -2.86
N GLN A 32 -17.21 5.38 -3.22
CA GLN A 32 -16.25 4.41 -2.67
C GLN A 32 -14.82 4.71 -3.10
N ARG A 33 -14.58 5.10 -4.37
CA ARG A 33 -13.26 5.54 -4.83
C ARG A 33 -12.76 6.78 -4.09
N ARG A 34 -13.62 7.77 -3.86
CA ARG A 34 -13.27 8.96 -3.05
C ARG A 34 -12.92 8.59 -1.61
N LEU A 35 -13.67 7.65 -1.01
CA LEU A 35 -13.34 7.14 0.31
C LEU A 35 -11.97 6.44 0.32
N LEU A 36 -11.68 5.58 -0.67
CA LEU A 36 -10.37 4.92 -0.79
C LEU A 36 -9.21 5.92 -0.86
N ALA A 37 -9.33 6.95 -1.70
CA ALA A 37 -8.31 8.01 -1.77
C ALA A 37 -8.14 8.74 -0.43
N ALA A 38 -9.25 9.12 0.22
CA ALA A 38 -9.21 9.77 1.53
C ALA A 38 -8.61 8.86 2.63
N MET A 39 -8.74 7.53 2.51
CA MET A 39 -8.14 6.58 3.45
C MET A 39 -6.62 6.54 3.35
N ALA A 40 -6.01 6.93 2.22
CA ALA A 40 -4.56 7.03 2.09
C ALA A 40 -3.99 8.29 2.79
N GLU A 41 -4.81 9.33 2.95
CA GLU A 41 -4.39 10.63 3.47
C GLU A 41 -4.68 10.81 4.97
N HIS A 42 -5.61 10.03 5.52
CA HIS A 42 -6.11 10.18 6.88
C HIS A 42 -5.85 8.97 7.76
N ARG A 43 -5.63 9.22 9.06
CA ARG A 43 -5.26 8.19 10.03
C ARG A 43 -6.45 7.32 10.45
N THR A 44 -7.67 7.84 10.34
CA THR A 44 -8.87 7.14 10.79
C THR A 44 -9.94 7.07 9.70
N LEU A 45 -10.75 6.01 9.73
CA LEU A 45 -11.88 5.85 8.82
C LEU A 45 -12.89 7.00 8.93
N ARG A 46 -13.06 7.55 10.13
CA ARG A 46 -13.97 8.67 10.38
C ARG A 46 -13.50 9.94 9.67
N GLU A 47 -12.21 10.28 9.78
CA GLU A 47 -11.62 11.42 9.07
C GLU A 47 -11.72 11.22 7.55
N ALA A 48 -11.38 10.02 7.06
CA ALA A 48 -11.48 9.69 5.65
C ALA A 48 -12.94 9.77 5.13
N ALA A 49 -13.91 9.29 5.91
CA ALA A 49 -15.32 9.36 5.57
C ALA A 49 -15.82 10.81 5.50
N ALA A 50 -15.43 11.64 6.47
CA ALA A 50 -15.74 13.06 6.47
C ALA A 50 -15.14 13.78 5.25
N ALA A 51 -13.85 13.55 4.95
CA ALA A 51 -13.16 14.12 3.78
C ALA A 51 -13.77 13.66 2.45
N ALA A 52 -14.22 12.40 2.36
CA ALA A 52 -14.88 11.86 1.18
C ALA A 52 -16.36 12.29 1.04
N GLY A 53 -16.94 12.95 2.05
CA GLY A 53 -18.36 13.31 2.08
C GLY A 53 -19.29 12.09 2.16
N VAL A 54 -18.88 11.07 2.90
CA VAL A 54 -19.60 9.80 3.08
C VAL A 54 -19.94 9.61 4.56
N GLY A 55 -21.12 9.10 4.87
CA GLY A 55 -21.49 8.78 6.25
C GLY A 55 -20.66 7.60 6.80
N GLU A 56 -20.23 7.70 8.06
CA GLU A 56 -19.38 6.68 8.70
C GLU A 56 -19.96 5.27 8.62
N THR A 57 -21.28 5.11 8.84
CA THR A 57 -21.95 3.81 8.72
C THR A 57 -21.79 3.19 7.32
N ALA A 58 -21.86 4.00 6.27
CA ALA A 58 -21.65 3.53 4.90
C ALA A 58 -20.19 3.15 4.66
N ALA A 59 -19.24 3.92 5.20
CA ALA A 59 -17.81 3.62 5.12
C ALA A 59 -17.48 2.27 5.79
N TYR A 60 -18.01 2.02 7.00
CA TYR A 60 -17.85 0.74 7.70
C TYR A 60 -18.49 -0.43 6.94
N GLN A 61 -19.65 -0.22 6.31
CA GLN A 61 -20.28 -1.25 5.48
C GLN A 61 -19.44 -1.58 4.24
N TRP A 62 -18.91 -0.56 3.56
CA TRP A 62 -18.09 -0.76 2.35
C TRP A 62 -16.79 -1.48 2.64
N GLN A 63 -16.12 -1.22 3.76
CA GLN A 63 -14.94 -1.99 4.16
C GLN A 63 -15.17 -3.49 4.29
N ARG A 64 -16.42 -3.94 4.46
CA ARG A 64 -16.75 -5.37 4.55
C ARG A 64 -16.92 -6.00 3.17
N LEU A 65 -17.07 -5.20 2.12
CA LEU A 65 -17.26 -5.68 0.76
C LEU A 65 -15.94 -6.22 0.18
N PRO A 66 -15.91 -7.43 -0.38
CA PRO A 66 -14.69 -8.00 -0.96
C PRO A 66 -14.02 -7.10 -1.99
N ALA A 67 -14.79 -6.51 -2.91
CA ALA A 67 -14.26 -5.60 -3.95
C ALA A 67 -13.61 -4.34 -3.37
N PHE A 68 -14.13 -3.82 -2.26
CA PHE A 68 -13.55 -2.64 -1.60
C PHE A 68 -12.28 -3.00 -0.83
N LYS A 69 -12.25 -4.16 -0.14
CA LYS A 69 -11.05 -4.66 0.52
C LYS A 69 -9.92 -4.90 -0.48
N GLN A 70 -10.24 -5.51 -1.63
CA GLN A 70 -9.25 -5.73 -2.68
C GLN A 70 -8.67 -4.41 -3.18
N ALA A 71 -9.51 -3.42 -3.50
CA ALA A 71 -9.01 -2.14 -3.98
C ALA A 71 -8.25 -1.34 -2.93
N LEU A 72 -8.60 -1.46 -1.64
CA LEU A 72 -7.80 -0.89 -0.56
C LEU A 72 -6.42 -1.55 -0.48
N HIS A 73 -6.39 -2.88 -0.52
CA HIS A 73 -5.15 -3.64 -0.55
C HIS A 73 -4.29 -3.25 -1.77
N ASP A 74 -4.88 -3.15 -2.96
CA ASP A 74 -4.15 -2.74 -4.17
C ASP A 74 -3.56 -1.32 -4.03
N LEU A 75 -4.31 -0.39 -3.44
CA LEU A 75 -3.83 0.96 -3.14
C LEU A 75 -2.69 0.97 -2.12
N GLU A 76 -2.79 0.17 -1.06
CA GLU A 76 -1.72 0.00 -0.07
C GLU A 76 -0.45 -0.57 -0.72
N HIS A 77 -0.59 -1.60 -1.56
CA HIS A 77 0.52 -2.17 -2.33
C HIS A 77 1.16 -1.15 -3.26
N GLN A 78 0.37 -0.36 -4.00
CA GLN A 78 0.88 0.70 -4.86
C GLN A 78 1.67 1.74 -4.05
N THR A 79 1.13 2.17 -2.91
CA THR A 79 1.77 3.14 -2.01
C THR A 79 3.10 2.60 -1.47
N VAL A 80 3.13 1.35 -1.03
CA VAL A 80 4.37 0.69 -0.57
C VAL A 80 5.39 0.58 -1.70
N ASN A 81 4.96 0.23 -2.91
CA ASN A 81 5.84 0.14 -4.07
C ASN A 81 6.42 1.51 -4.47
N GLU A 82 5.65 2.59 -4.35
CA GLU A 82 6.12 3.95 -4.54
C GLU A 82 7.19 4.34 -3.50
N ALA A 83 6.91 4.08 -2.22
CA ALA A 83 7.87 4.32 -1.15
C ALA A 83 9.16 3.50 -1.34
N ALA A 84 9.04 2.24 -1.77
CA ALA A 84 10.19 1.39 -2.07
C ALA A 84 11.04 1.98 -3.22
N ARG A 85 10.42 2.44 -4.31
CA ARG A 85 11.13 3.13 -5.41
C ARG A 85 11.85 4.39 -4.93
N GLN A 86 11.21 5.17 -4.07
CA GLN A 86 11.84 6.36 -3.49
C GLN A 86 13.05 5.97 -2.62
N LEU A 87 12.94 4.96 -1.78
CA LEU A 87 14.06 4.46 -0.97
C LEU A 87 15.23 3.97 -1.83
N LEU A 88 14.93 3.21 -2.90
CA LEU A 88 15.94 2.75 -3.86
C LEU A 88 16.65 3.92 -4.55
N SER A 89 15.93 5.00 -4.87
CA SER A 89 16.55 6.21 -5.44
C SER A 89 17.54 6.88 -4.48
N LEU A 90 17.36 6.73 -3.17
CA LEU A 90 18.25 7.29 -2.14
C LEU A 90 19.51 6.44 -1.92
N THR A 91 19.55 5.20 -2.41
CA THR A 91 20.70 4.30 -2.22
C THR A 91 21.99 4.88 -2.82
N GLY A 92 21.92 5.54 -3.98
CA GLY A 92 23.07 6.22 -4.57
C GLY A 92 23.63 7.34 -3.69
N LYS A 93 22.75 8.12 -3.04
CA LYS A 93 23.16 9.15 -2.08
C LYS A 93 23.78 8.53 -0.82
N ALA A 94 23.20 7.45 -0.31
CA ALA A 94 23.72 6.78 0.88
C ALA A 94 25.10 6.15 0.64
N THR A 95 25.33 5.56 -0.53
CA THR A 95 26.63 4.99 -0.92
C THR A 95 27.69 6.06 -1.08
N ALA A 96 27.38 7.19 -1.72
CA ALA A 96 28.29 8.33 -1.82
C ALA A 96 28.69 8.90 -0.44
N ALA A 97 27.75 8.96 0.50
CA ALA A 97 28.06 9.39 1.87
C ALA A 97 28.99 8.42 2.62
N LEU A 98 28.89 7.11 2.35
CA LEU A 98 29.81 6.13 2.91
C LEU A 98 31.21 6.23 2.29
N GLU A 99 31.30 6.48 0.99
CA GLU A 99 32.55 6.75 0.27
C GLU A 99 33.24 8.01 0.83
N GLU A 100 32.49 9.10 1.01
CA GLU A 100 33.02 10.34 1.60
C GLU A 100 33.64 10.11 2.99
N VAL A 101 33.01 9.29 3.84
CA VAL A 101 33.55 8.94 5.17
C VAL A 101 34.84 8.09 5.10
N LEU A 102 35.02 7.32 4.03
CA LEU A 102 36.24 6.53 3.81
C LEU A 102 37.38 7.39 3.26
N ASP A 103 37.06 8.37 2.42
CA ASP A 103 38.04 9.28 1.81
C ASP A 103 38.44 10.44 2.73
N ASP A 104 37.63 10.74 3.77
CA ASP A 104 37.89 11.82 4.72
C ASP A 104 39.10 11.52 5.63
N PRO A 105 40.24 12.24 5.48
CA PRO A 105 41.43 12.01 6.29
C PRO A 105 41.28 12.46 7.75
N ILE A 106 40.25 13.25 8.09
CA ILE A 106 39.98 13.70 9.46
C ILE A 106 38.82 12.93 10.12
N ALA A 107 38.19 12.00 9.41
CA ALA A 107 37.17 11.14 9.98
C ALA A 107 37.71 10.33 11.17
N LYS A 108 36.85 10.10 12.17
CA LYS A 108 37.22 9.24 13.30
C LYS A 108 37.38 7.82 12.78
N ALA A 109 38.45 7.14 13.17
CA ALA A 109 38.72 5.76 12.76
C ALA A 109 37.51 4.81 12.96
N GLY A 110 36.73 5.00 14.02
CA GLY A 110 35.52 4.22 14.27
C GLY A 110 34.39 4.44 13.25
N ASP A 111 34.26 5.66 12.71
CA ASP A 111 33.28 5.98 11.67
C ASP A 111 33.70 5.37 10.32
N SER A 112 34.98 5.48 9.95
CA SER A 112 35.52 4.86 8.73
C SER A 112 35.44 3.33 8.78
N ILE A 113 35.73 2.70 9.92
CA ILE A 113 35.57 1.24 10.10
C ILE A 113 34.09 0.83 9.95
N ARG A 114 33.16 1.60 10.54
CA ARG A 114 31.72 1.32 10.39
C ARG A 114 31.27 1.47 8.94
N ALA A 115 31.72 2.50 8.23
CA ALA A 115 31.40 2.70 6.82
C ALA A 115 31.93 1.55 5.96
N ALA A 116 33.20 1.18 6.12
CA ALA A 116 33.82 0.06 5.41
C ALA A 116 33.09 -1.26 5.68
N ARG A 117 32.78 -1.55 6.95
CA ARG A 117 32.02 -2.73 7.32
C ARG A 117 30.63 -2.75 6.67
N THR A 118 29.93 -1.62 6.68
CA THR A 118 28.60 -1.49 6.09
C THR A 118 28.64 -1.77 4.59
N ILE A 119 29.62 -1.20 3.88
CA ILE A 119 29.83 -1.45 2.44
C ILE A 119 30.08 -2.95 2.17
N LEU A 120 30.97 -3.58 2.95
CA LEU A 120 31.29 -5.01 2.78
C LEU A 120 30.08 -5.91 3.06
N GLU A 121 29.33 -5.66 4.13
CA GLU A 121 28.11 -6.41 4.48
C GLU A 121 27.04 -6.27 3.38
N LEU A 122 26.77 -5.05 2.92
CA LEU A 122 25.80 -4.80 1.85
C LEU A 122 26.24 -5.44 0.52
N THR A 123 27.52 -5.38 0.18
CA THR A 123 28.06 -5.99 -1.04
C THR A 123 27.87 -7.50 -1.04
N LEU A 124 28.16 -8.16 0.08
CA LEU A 124 27.94 -9.60 0.23
C LEU A 124 26.44 -9.95 0.13
N ARG A 125 25.57 -9.14 0.73
CA ARG A 125 24.13 -9.35 0.69
C ARG A 125 23.55 -9.18 -0.73
N VAL A 126 23.97 -8.14 -1.45
CA VAL A 126 23.55 -7.92 -2.85
C VAL A 126 23.99 -9.10 -3.72
N ARG A 127 25.24 -9.56 -3.56
CA ARG A 127 25.75 -10.72 -4.30
C ARG A 127 24.94 -11.98 -4.01
N GLU A 128 24.59 -12.21 -2.76
CA GLU A 128 23.74 -13.34 -2.35
C GLU A 128 22.36 -13.26 -3.01
N ILE A 129 21.71 -12.09 -2.99
CA ILE A 129 20.40 -11.89 -3.61
C ILE A 129 20.45 -12.17 -5.11
N VAL A 130 21.39 -11.56 -5.84
CA VAL A 130 21.55 -11.78 -7.29
C VAL A 130 21.79 -13.27 -7.59
N THR A 131 22.63 -13.92 -6.81
CA THR A 131 22.90 -15.36 -6.98
C THR A 131 21.65 -16.21 -6.72
N LEU A 132 20.82 -15.83 -5.74
CA LEU A 132 19.57 -16.53 -5.46
C LEU A 132 18.53 -16.28 -6.56
N GLU A 133 18.40 -15.05 -7.05
CA GLU A 133 17.52 -14.69 -8.17
C GLU A 133 17.88 -15.48 -9.43
N ASP A 134 19.16 -15.55 -9.79
CA ASP A 134 19.65 -16.34 -10.94
C ASP A 134 19.32 -17.83 -10.79
N ARG A 135 19.49 -18.37 -9.58
CA ARG A 135 19.18 -19.77 -9.28
C ARG A 135 17.68 -20.04 -9.31
N ILE A 136 16.86 -19.12 -8.82
CA ILE A 136 15.39 -19.22 -8.87
C ILE A 136 14.92 -19.18 -10.31
N ALA A 137 15.39 -18.23 -11.12
CA ALA A 137 15.05 -18.12 -12.53
C ALA A 137 15.42 -19.39 -13.32
N GLU A 138 16.57 -20.00 -13.01
CA GLU A 138 16.94 -21.29 -13.60
C GLU A 138 16.02 -22.43 -13.17
N LEU A 139 15.60 -22.48 -11.91
CA LEU A 139 14.63 -23.47 -11.44
C LEU A 139 13.26 -23.27 -12.09
N GLU A 140 12.79 -22.04 -12.21
CA GLU A 140 11.53 -21.68 -12.87
C GLU A 140 11.52 -22.10 -14.34
N ARG A 141 12.64 -21.89 -15.07
CA ARG A 141 12.82 -22.39 -16.44
C ARG A 141 12.74 -23.90 -16.52
N ARG A 142 13.40 -24.62 -15.62
CA ARG A 142 13.44 -26.11 -15.63
C ARG A 142 12.10 -26.74 -15.28
N ILE A 143 11.30 -26.10 -14.45
CA ILE A 143 9.98 -26.60 -14.04
C ILE A 143 8.87 -26.14 -15.00
N GLY A 144 9.18 -25.22 -15.93
CA GLY A 144 8.20 -24.66 -16.86
C GLY A 144 7.20 -23.72 -16.20
N ILE A 145 7.58 -23.11 -15.07
CA ILE A 145 6.80 -22.09 -14.37
C ILE A 145 7.14 -20.69 -14.89
N GLY A 146 8.32 -20.53 -15.51
CA GLY A 146 8.77 -19.28 -16.11
C GLY A 146 8.20 -19.03 -17.51
N GLU A 147 6.89 -18.84 -17.62
CA GLU A 147 6.21 -17.94 -18.58
C GLU A 147 4.69 -18.13 -18.51
N SER A 148 4.00 -17.16 -17.90
CA SER A 148 2.65 -16.77 -18.29
C SER A 148 2.49 -15.28 -17.99
N ALA A 149 2.54 -14.49 -19.07
CA ALA A 149 2.35 -13.04 -19.21
C ALA A 149 3.57 -12.14 -18.94
#